data_AF-A0A257JJ14-F1
#
_entry.id   AF-A0A257JJ14-F1
#
_cell.length_a   1.000
_cell.length_b   1.000
_cell.length_c   1.000
_cell.angle_alpha   90.00
_cell.angle_beta   90.00
_cell.angle_gamma   90.00
#
_symmetry.space_group_name_H-M   'P 1'
#
loop_
_entity.id
_entity.type
_entity.pdbx_description
1 polymer ?
#
loop_
_entity_poly.entity_id
_entity_poly.type
_entity_poly.pdbx_seq_one_letter_code
_entity_poly.pdbx_strand_id
1 'polypeptide(L)' 'SIRPYADDPMRGRYERLAAKRYLFFTAAAVPGKLLGVRTTVPGATAQAPALAGTELWLRGADPVQP' A
#
# COMPACT_ATOMS: atom_id res chain seq x y z
N SER A 1 7.55 8.52 -4.10
CA SER A 1 6.37 7.87 -3.47
C SER A 1 5.16 8.00 -4.39
N ILE A 2 4.33 6.97 -4.53
CA ILE A 2 3.12 6.98 -5.37
C ILE A 2 1.91 7.42 -4.53
N ARG A 3 1.15 8.44 -4.98
CA ARG A 3 -0.04 8.99 -4.29
C ARG A 3 -1.18 9.26 -5.28
N PRO A 4 -1.89 8.22 -5.73
CA PRO A 4 -2.80 8.34 -6.88
C PRO A 4 -3.97 9.29 -6.65
N TYR A 5 -4.44 9.38 -5.40
CA TYR A 5 -5.67 10.10 -5.04
C TYR A 5 -5.42 11.49 -4.43
N ALA A 6 -4.16 11.90 -4.30
CA ALA A 6 -3.84 13.20 -3.68
C ALA A 6 -4.33 14.37 -4.54
N ASP A 7 -4.16 14.25 -5.85
CA ASP A 7 -4.45 15.31 -6.84
C ASP A 7 -5.55 14.86 -7.83
N ASP A 8 -6.38 13.88 -7.45
CA ASP A 8 -7.44 13.36 -8.30
C ASP A 8 -8.53 14.43 -8.52
N PRO A 9 -8.89 14.77 -9.76
CA PRO A 9 -9.95 15.74 -10.06
C PRO A 9 -11.30 15.39 -9.43
N MET A 10 -11.54 14.10 -9.16
CA MET A 10 -12.72 13.56 -8.48
C MET A 10 -12.51 13.44 -6.97
N ARG A 11 -11.62 14.25 -6.37
CA ARG A 11 -11.22 14.20 -4.96
C ARG A 11 -12.37 13.95 -3.99
N GLY A 12 -13.52 14.60 -4.17
CA GLY A 12 -14.68 14.43 -3.29
C GLY A 12 -15.16 12.97 -3.15
N ARG A 13 -14.94 12.12 -4.17
CA ARG A 13 -15.26 10.68 -4.11
C ARG A 13 -14.17 9.84 -3.44
N TYR A 14 -12.92 10.30 -3.48
CA TYR A 14 -11.75 9.51 -3.10
C TYR A 14 -10.95 10.10 -1.94
N GLU A 15 -11.50 11.08 -1.22
CA GLU A 15 -10.80 11.77 -0.14
C GLU A 15 -10.26 10.81 0.93
N ARG A 16 -11.02 9.75 1.25
CA ARG A 16 -10.58 8.69 2.18
C ARG A 16 -9.39 7.87 1.68
N LEU A 17 -9.10 7.90 0.38
CA LEU A 17 -7.99 7.19 -0.26
C LEU A 17 -6.77 8.09 -0.52
N ALA A 18 -6.88 9.42 -0.33
CA ALA A 18 -5.78 10.38 -0.54
C ALA A 18 -4.52 10.03 0.26
N ALA A 19 -4.71 9.45 1.45
CA ALA A 19 -3.63 9.02 2.34
C ALA A 19 -3.17 7.56 2.14
N LYS A 20 -3.62 6.88 1.07
CA LYS A 20 -3.24 5.49 0.77
C LYS A 20 -1.72 5.37 0.59
N ARG A 21 -1.12 4.41 1.28
CA ARG A 21 0.31 4.13 1.29
C ARG A 21 0.60 2.81 0.59
N TYR A 22 1.73 2.76 -0.10
CA TYR A 22 2.25 1.57 -0.76
C TYR A 22 3.66 1.29 -0.23
N LEU A 23 3.90 0.06 0.20
CA LEU A 23 5.21 -0.47 0.53
C LEU A 23 5.52 -1.58 -0.46
N PHE A 24 6.66 -1.46 -1.15
CA PHE A 24 7.15 -2.45 -2.09
C PHE A 24 8.28 -3.22 -1.44
N PHE A 25 8.15 -4.53 -1.42
CA PHE A 25 9.18 -5.45 -0.93
C PHE A 25 9.99 -5.92 -2.12
N THR A 26 11.31 -5.77 -2.04
CA THR A 26 12.20 -6.12 -3.14
C THR A 26 13.21 -7.18 -2.75
N ALA A 27 13.51 -8.11 -3.65
CA ALA A 27 14.54 -9.13 -3.49
C ALA A 27 15.39 -9.23 -4.77
N ALA A 28 16.71 -9.30 -4.62
CA ALA A 28 17.63 -9.35 -5.75
C ALA A 28 17.45 -10.60 -6.63
N ALA A 29 16.99 -11.70 -6.04
CA ALA A 29 16.75 -12.98 -6.71
C ALA A 29 15.46 -13.00 -7.58
N VAL A 30 14.59 -11.99 -7.48
CA VAL A 30 13.34 -11.92 -8.25
C VAL A 30 13.58 -11.14 -9.55
N PRO A 31 13.18 -11.66 -10.73
CA PRO A 31 13.18 -10.87 -11.97
C PRO A 31 12.34 -9.60 -11.81
N GLY A 32 12.91 -8.43 -12.12
CA GLY A 32 12.25 -7.14 -11.85
C GLY A 32 12.21 -6.75 -10.36
N LYS A 33 12.83 -7.55 -9.49
CA LYS A 33 13.08 -7.34 -8.07
C LYS A 33 11.87 -7.21 -7.16
N LEU A 34 10.64 -7.16 -7.67
CA LEU A 34 9.44 -6.97 -6.87
C LEU A 34 8.95 -8.30 -6.27
N LEU A 35 9.13 -8.48 -4.97
CA LEU A 35 8.70 -9.68 -4.24
C LEU A 35 7.24 -9.59 -3.76
N GLY A 36 6.79 -8.39 -3.41
CA GLY A 36 5.43 -8.16 -2.95
C GLY A 36 5.11 -6.69 -2.74
N VAL A 37 3.83 -6.42 -2.50
CA VAL A 37 3.33 -5.09 -2.21
C VAL A 37 2.34 -5.14 -1.05
N ARG A 38 2.48 -4.20 -0.13
CA ARG A 38 1.51 -3.92 0.92
C ARG A 38 0.91 -2.56 0.69
N THR A 39 -0.41 -2.51 0.76
CA THR A 39 -1.20 -1.30 0.64
C THR A 39 -1.93 -1.07 1.95
N THR A 40 -1.93 0.18 2.42
CA THR A 40 -2.69 0.56 3.62
C THR A 40 -3.43 1.86 3.38
N VAL A 41 -4.71 1.90 3.75
CA VAL A 41 -5.48 3.14 3.89
C VAL A 41 -5.59 3.42 5.39
N PRO A 42 -4.95 4.49 5.90
CA PRO A 42 -4.95 4.77 7.33
C PRO A 42 -6.35 5.10 7.85
N GLY A 43 -6.55 4.89 9.16
CA GLY A 43 -7.72 5.36 9.89
C GLY A 43 -7.81 6.88 9.94
N ALA A 44 -8.93 7.40 10.46
CA ALA A 44 -9.15 8.84 10.60
C ALA A 44 -8.13 9.53 11.54
N THR A 45 -7.55 8.77 12.46
CA THR A 45 -6.49 9.20 13.38
C THR A 45 -5.36 8.18 13.40
N ALA A 46 -4.22 8.52 14.01
CA ALA A 46 -3.07 7.61 14.11
C ALA A 46 -3.37 6.37 14.97
N GLN A 47 -4.30 6.48 15.92
CA GLN A 47 -4.72 5.40 16.82
C GLN A 47 -5.91 4.61 16.28
N ALA A 48 -6.61 5.14 15.27
CA ALA A 48 -7.70 4.43 14.63
C ALA A 48 -7.16 3.26 13.79
N PRO A 49 -7.88 2.12 13.76
CA PRO A 49 -7.51 1.02 12.89
C PRO A 49 -7.48 1.48 11.42
N ALA A 50 -6.63 0.84 10.62
CA ALA A 50 -6.58 1.08 9.19
C ALA A 50 -7.96 0.79 8.57
N LEU A 51 -8.40 1.67 7.66
CA LEU A 51 -9.66 1.50 6.94
C LEU A 51 -9.61 0.31 5.97
N ALA A 52 -8.42 0.05 5.41
CA ALA A 52 -8.16 -1.10 4.56
C ALA A 52 -6.67 -1.45 4.58
N GLY A 53 -6.38 -2.74 4.52
CA GLY A 53 -5.04 -3.28 4.30
C GLY A 53 -5.12 -4.38 3.25
N THR A 54 -4.19 -4.38 2.30
CA THR A 54 -4.09 -5.45 1.30
C THR A 54 -2.64 -5.81 1.10
N GLU A 55 -2.36 -7.10 1.07
CA GLU A 55 -1.05 -7.65 0.78
C GLU A 55 -1.13 -8.55 -0.45
N LEU A 56 -0.15 -8.41 -1.33
CA LEU A 56 0.04 -9.25 -2.49
C LEU A 56 1.50 -9.68 -2.54
N TRP A 57 1.72 -10.98 -2.52
CA TRP A 57 3.04 -11.60 -2.49
C TRP A 57 3.20 -12.55 -3.67
N LEU A 58 4.42 -12.65 -4.22
CA LEU A 58 4.75 -13.74 -5.12
C LEU A 58 4.63 -15.07 -4.37
N ARG A 59 4.16 -16.11 -5.07
CA ARG A 59 4.04 -17.45 -4.50
C ARG A 59 5.41 -17.94 -4.03
N GLY A 60 5.48 -18.44 -2.80
CA GLY A 60 6.73 -18.89 -2.17
C GLY A 60 7.53 -17.78 -1.49
N ALA A 61 7.03 -16.54 -1.49
CA ALA A 61 7.56 -15.48 -0.64
C ALA A 61 6.88 -15.54 0.73
N ASP A 62 7.69 -15.55 1.79
CA ASP A 62 7.17 -15.37 3.15
C ASP A 62 7.02 -13.86 3.45
N PRO A 63 5.85 -13.40 3.89
CA PRO A 63 5.66 -12.02 4.30
C PRO A 63 6.56 -11.71 5.49
N VAL A 64 7.53 -10.82 5.29
CA VAL A 64 8.30 -10.27 6.41
C VAL A 64 7.41 -9.25 7.13
N GLN A 65 7.16 -9.50 8.41
CA GLN A 65 6.59 -8.49 9.31
C GLN A 65 7.66 -7.40 9.49
N PRO A 66 7.33 -6.11 9.24
CA PRO A 66 8.27 -5.02 9.43
C PRO A 66 8.63 -4.79 10.90
#